data_AF-D0I812-F1
#
_entry.id   AF-D0I812-F1
#
_cell.length_a   1.000
_cell.length_b   1.000
_cell.length_c   1.000
_cell.angle_alpha   90.00
_cell.angle_beta   90.00
_cell.angle_gamma   90.00
#
_symmetry.space_group_name_H-M   'P 1'
#
loop_
_entity.id
_entity.type
_entity.pdbx_description
1 polymer ?
#
loop_
_entity_poly.entity_id
_entity_poly.type
_entity_poly.pdbx_seq_one_letter_code
_entity_poly.pdbx_strand_id
1 'polypeptide(L)'
;MQEAGPKAVQLLKAMANERRLFILCYLLEGEMSVGTLSEKLQLSQSALSQHLAWLRRDGLVATRKEAQTVYYSLKSVEVQTIMTTLHQLYCSK
;
A
#
# COMPACT_ATOMS: atom_id res chain seq x y z
N MET A 1 -23.13 -12.35 3.62
CA MET A 1 -21.78 -12.78 4.07
C MET A 1 -20.99 -13.45 2.96
N GLN A 2 -21.56 -14.39 2.19
CA GLN A 2 -20.86 -15.08 1.08
C GLN A 2 -20.41 -14.14 -0.06
N GLU A 3 -21.14 -13.06 -0.36
CA GLU A 3 -20.76 -12.09 -1.40
C GLU A 3 -19.53 -11.22 -1.07
N ALA A 4 -19.20 -11.07 0.23
CA ALA A 4 -18.05 -10.27 0.66
C ALA A 4 -16.73 -11.06 0.68
N GLY A 5 -16.81 -12.39 0.71
CA GLY A 5 -15.64 -13.29 0.80
C GLY A 5 -14.63 -13.07 -0.34
N PRO A 6 -15.04 -13.05 -1.62
CA PRO A 6 -14.11 -12.83 -2.73
C PRO A 6 -13.36 -11.49 -2.65
N LYS A 7 -14.04 -10.41 -2.26
CA LYS A 7 -13.44 -9.08 -2.08
C LYS A 7 -12.43 -9.06 -0.94
N ALA A 8 -12.78 -9.65 0.21
CA ALA A 8 -11.87 -9.77 1.35
C ALA A 8 -10.63 -10.61 1.00
N VAL A 9 -10.80 -11.73 0.30
CA VAL A 9 -9.68 -12.58 -0.14
C VAL A 9 -8.77 -11.84 -1.12
N GLN A 10 -9.33 -11.07 -2.07
CA GLN A 10 -8.54 -10.27 -2.99
C GLN A 10 -7.69 -9.24 -2.24
N LEU A 11 -8.28 -8.53 -1.27
CA LEU A 11 -7.58 -7.58 -0.42
C LEU A 11 -6.42 -8.26 0.32
N LEU A 12 -6.70 -9.36 1.02
CA LEU A 12 -5.67 -10.09 1.78
C LEU A 12 -4.55 -10.62 0.89
N LYS A 13 -4.87 -11.14 -0.31
CA LYS A 13 -3.86 -11.59 -1.28
C LYS A 13 -2.97 -10.45 -1.78
N ALA A 14 -3.53 -9.26 -1.98
CA ALA A 14 -2.75 -8.08 -2.35
C ALA A 14 -1.83 -7.63 -1.20
N MET A 15 -2.26 -7.79 0.06
CA MET A 15 -1.47 -7.42 1.24
C MET A 15 -0.41 -8.46 1.62
N ALA A 16 -0.62 -9.74 1.32
CA ALA A 16 0.25 -10.87 1.70
C ALA A 16 1.57 -10.93 0.91
N ASN A 17 2.36 -9.87 0.98
CA ASN A 17 3.73 -9.78 0.49
C ASN A 17 4.47 -8.74 1.34
N GLU A 18 5.65 -9.10 1.85
CA GLU A 18 6.44 -8.26 2.76
C GLU A 18 6.68 -6.84 2.23
N ARG A 19 7.13 -6.71 0.96
CA ARG A 19 7.43 -5.40 0.37
C ARG A 19 6.18 -4.55 0.19
N ARG A 20 5.07 -5.16 -0.23
CA ARG A 20 3.77 -4.47 -0.31
C ARG A 20 3.28 -4.02 1.06
N LEU A 21 3.46 -4.84 2.09
CA LEU A 21 3.10 -4.46 3.46
C LEU A 21 3.89 -3.24 3.93
N PHE A 22 5.21 -3.21 3.71
CA PHE A 22 6.02 -2.04 4.07
C PHE A 22 5.63 -0.77 3.31
N ILE A 23 5.32 -0.89 2.01
CA ILE A 23 4.79 0.24 1.23
C ILE A 23 3.51 0.76 1.89
N LEU A 24 2.56 -0.12 2.22
CA LEU A 24 1.30 0.26 2.85
C LEU A 24 1.50 0.87 4.24
N CYS A 25 2.49 0.41 5.03
CA CYS A 25 2.83 1.01 6.32
C CYS A 25 3.29 2.46 6.15
N TYR A 26 4.20 2.73 5.21
CA TYR A 26 4.63 4.12 4.95
C TYR A 26 3.49 5.00 4.44
N LEU A 27 2.62 4.46 3.59
CA LEU A 27 1.46 5.19 3.10
C LEU A 27 0.36 5.42 4.16
N LEU A 28 0.40 4.69 5.28
CA LEU A 28 -0.45 4.94 6.45
C LEU A 28 -0.04 6.22 7.18
N GLU A 29 1.24 6.60 7.13
CA GLU A 29 1.76 7.83 7.73
C GLU A 29 1.47 9.07 6.87
N GLY A 30 1.20 8.88 5.58
CA GLY A 30 0.85 9.98 4.68
C GLY A 30 1.10 9.67 3.21
N GLU A 31 0.68 10.60 2.35
CA GLU A 31 0.93 10.54 0.91
C GLU A 31 2.44 10.66 0.62
N MET A 32 2.99 9.78 -0.24
CA MET A 32 4.42 9.77 -0.58
C MET A 32 4.67 9.59 -2.08
N SER A 33 5.78 10.14 -2.56
CA SER A 33 6.24 9.95 -3.94
C SER A 33 6.94 8.60 -4.13
N VAL A 34 7.05 8.14 -5.39
CA VAL A 34 7.85 6.94 -5.73
C VAL A 34 9.30 7.09 -5.28
N GLY A 35 9.90 8.27 -5.45
CA GLY A 35 11.28 8.53 -5.03
C GLY A 35 11.46 8.35 -3.52
N THR A 36 10.60 9.00 -2.74
CA THR A 36 10.61 8.92 -1.26
C THR A 36 10.43 7.47 -0.77
N LEU A 37 9.51 6.71 -1.37
CA LEU A 37 9.30 5.30 -1.03
C LEU A 37 10.52 4.45 -1.41
N SER A 38 11.14 4.71 -2.56
CA SER A 38 12.33 3.99 -3.04
C SER A 38 13.49 4.12 -2.06
N GLU A 39 13.71 5.34 -1.56
CA GLU A 39 14.75 5.66 -0.58
C GLU A 39 14.49 4.98 0.77
N LYS A 40 13.26 5.11 1.31
CA LYS A 40 12.87 4.52 2.59
C LYS A 40 12.91 2.99 2.60
N LEU A 41 12.56 2.36 1.48
CA LEU A 41 12.50 0.90 1.36
C LEU A 41 13.79 0.27 0.82
N GLN A 42 14.76 1.09 0.41
CA GLN A 42 16.00 0.66 -0.24
C GLN A 42 15.72 -0.28 -1.43
N LEU A 43 14.67 0.04 -2.20
CA LEU A 43 14.29 -0.70 -3.41
C LEU A 43 14.69 0.09 -4.64
N SER A 44 14.95 -0.61 -5.75
CA SER A 44 15.02 0.04 -7.05
C SER A 44 13.65 0.59 -7.45
N GLN A 45 13.63 1.68 -8.22
CA GLN A 45 12.38 2.25 -8.73
C GLN A 45 11.59 1.27 -9.59
N SER A 46 12.25 0.37 -10.33
CA SER A 46 11.58 -0.64 -11.14
C SER A 46 10.85 -1.67 -10.28
N ALA A 47 11.50 -2.19 -9.23
CA ALA A 47 10.89 -3.14 -8.30
C ALA A 47 9.73 -2.49 -7.53
N LEU A 48 9.93 -1.25 -7.04
CA LEU A 48 8.88 -0.50 -6.36
C LEU A 48 7.68 -0.23 -7.28
N SER A 49 7.92 0.19 -8.53
CA SER A 49 6.86 0.46 -9.50
C SER A 49 6.03 -0.78 -9.81
N GLN A 50 6.63 -1.97 -9.84
CA GLN A 50 5.89 -3.22 -9.97
C GLN A 50 4.96 -3.41 -8.78
N HIS A 51 5.46 -3.31 -7.55
CA HIS A 51 4.62 -3.45 -6.34
C HIS A 51 3.47 -2.42 -6.31
N LEU A 52 3.74 -1.16 -6.64
CA LEU A 52 2.72 -0.11 -6.72
C LEU A 52 1.69 -0.38 -7.82
N ALA A 53 2.10 -0.94 -8.96
CA ALA A 53 1.17 -1.34 -10.01
C ALA A 53 0.22 -2.46 -9.54
N TRP A 54 0.72 -3.46 -8.81
CA TRP A 54 -0.12 -4.50 -8.20
C TRP A 54 -1.10 -3.91 -7.19
N LEU A 55 -0.62 -3.08 -6.26
CA LEU A 55 -1.46 -2.42 -5.25
C LEU A 55 -2.53 -1.52 -5.89
N ARG A 56 -2.18 -0.78 -6.95
CA ARG A 56 -3.12 0.09 -7.68
C ARG A 56 -4.18 -0.74 -8.41
N ARG A 57 -3.77 -1.81 -9.08
CA ARG A 57 -4.67 -2.73 -9.79
C ARG A 57 -5.68 -3.36 -8.85
N ASP A 58 -5.23 -3.79 -7.67
CA ASP A 58 -6.09 -4.42 -6.67
C ASP A 58 -6.86 -3.39 -5.82
N GLY A 59 -6.65 -2.08 -6.06
CA GLY A 59 -7.45 -0.99 -5.49
C GLY A 59 -7.02 -0.53 -4.10
N LEU A 60 -5.81 -0.91 -3.64
CA LEU A 60 -5.33 -0.59 -2.29
C LEU A 60 -4.76 0.82 -2.18
N VAL A 61 -4.23 1.35 -3.29
CA VAL A 61 -3.62 2.68 -3.35
C VAL A 61 -4.25 3.55 -4.44
N ALA A 62 -4.30 4.85 -4.18
CA ALA A 62 -4.67 5.88 -5.13
C ALA A 62 -3.41 6.62 -5.60
N THR A 63 -3.53 7.35 -6.71
CA THR A 63 -2.44 8.15 -7.26
C THR A 63 -2.88 9.58 -7.50
N ARG A 64 -2.05 10.54 -7.12
CA ARG A 64 -2.17 11.95 -7.47
C ARG A 64 -0.93 12.37 -8.26
N LYS A 65 -1.09 13.20 -9.29
CA LYS A 65 0.04 13.73 -10.06
C LYS A 65 0.18 15.22 -9.78
N GLU A 66 1.41 15.65 -9.49
CA GLU A 66 1.75 17.04 -9.24
C GLU A 66 3.03 17.37 -10.04
N ALA A 67 2.89 18.24 -11.03
CA ALA A 67 3.89 18.46 -12.07
C ALA A 67 4.36 17.13 -12.70
N GLN A 68 5.64 16.77 -12.52
CA GLN A 68 6.24 15.54 -13.05
C GLN A 68 6.22 14.38 -12.03
N THR A 69 5.80 14.63 -10.80
CA THR A 69 5.88 13.65 -9.70
C THR A 69 4.53 12.96 -9.49
N VAL A 70 4.58 11.64 -9.28
CA VAL A 70 3.41 10.83 -8.90
C VAL A 70 3.50 10.50 -7.41
N TYR A 71 2.43 10.81 -6.70
CA TYR A 71 2.23 10.56 -5.30
C TYR A 71 1.22 9.42 -5.11
N TYR A 72 1.43 8.63 -4.06
CA TYR A 72 0.61 7.48 -3.69
C TYR A 72 0.04 7.67 -2.29
N SER A 73 -1.18 7.20 -2.08
CA SER A 73 -1.89 7.21 -0.80
C SER A 73 -2.78 5.97 -0.66
N LEU A 74 -3.16 5.61 0.57
CA LEU A 74 -4.10 4.51 0.79
C LEU A 74 -5.50 4.90 0.28
N LYS A 75 -6.11 4.02 -0.51
CA LYS A 75 -7.38 4.35 -1.18
C LYS A 75 -8.62 3.99 -0.36
N SER A 76 -8.61 2.84 0.31
CA SER A 76 -9.81 2.25 0.90
C SER A 76 -9.80 2.28 2.42
N VAL A 77 -10.98 2.42 3.03
CA VAL A 77 -11.16 2.40 4.48
C VAL A 77 -10.80 1.03 5.04
N GLU A 78 -11.07 -0.05 4.30
CA GLU A 78 -10.73 -1.42 4.68
C GLU A 78 -9.21 -1.61 4.77
N VAL A 79 -8.44 -1.10 3.80
CA VAL A 79 -6.98 -1.14 3.82
C VAL A 79 -6.44 -0.36 5.01
N GLN A 80 -6.93 0.88 5.21
CA GLN A 80 -6.50 1.71 6.35
C GLN A 80 -6.79 1.00 7.67
N THR A 81 -8.00 0.44 7.84
CA THR A 81 -8.40 -0.27 9.05
C THR A 81 -7.48 -1.46 9.33
N ILE A 82 -7.25 -2.34 8.35
CA ILE A 82 -6.39 -3.51 8.53
C ILE A 82 -4.94 -3.07 8.80
N MET A 83 -4.43 -2.09 8.07
CA MET A 83 -3.06 -1.60 8.27
C MET A 83 -2.88 -0.96 9.65
N THR A 84 -3.85 -0.19 10.15
CA THR A 84 -3.83 0.33 11.52
C THR A 84 -3.81 -0.81 12.54
N THR A 85 -4.63 -1.85 12.37
CA THR A 85 -4.61 -3.01 13.27
C THR A 85 -3.26 -3.71 13.23
N LEU A 86 -2.70 -3.98 12.05
CA LEU A 86 -1.38 -4.62 11.92
C LEU A 86 -0.27 -3.74 12.53
N HIS A 87 -0.32 -2.44 12.31
CA HIS A 87 0.63 -1.50 12.89
C HIS A 87 0.58 -1.53 14.43
N GLN A 88 -0.61 -1.54 15.03
CA GLN A 88 -0.78 -1.67 16.48
C GLN A 88 -0.24 -3.01 17.02
N LEU A 89 -0.43 -4.10 16.29
CA LEU A 89 -0.02 -5.44 16.73
C LEU A 89 1.50 -5.69 16.62
N TYR A 90 2.15 -5.13 15.61
CA TYR A 90 3.53 -5.49 15.25
C TYR A 90 4.54 -4.34 15.32
N CYS A 91 4.10 -3.08 15.27
CA CYS A 91 4.99 -1.93 15.21
C CYS A 91 4.93 -1.03 16.45
N SER A 92 3.81 -0.98 17.18
CA SER A 92 3.66 -0.18 18.40
C SER A 92 4.21 -0.85 19.67
N LYS A 93 5.31 -1.62 19.54
CA LYS A 93 6.05 -2.20 20.68
C LYS A 93 7.32 -1.43 20.96
#